data_AF-A0A5K1K7N4-F1
#
_entry.id   AF-A0A5K1K7N4-F1
#
_cell.length_a   1.000
_cell.length_b   1.000
_cell.length_c   1.000
_cell.angle_alpha   90.00
_cell.angle_beta   90.00
_cell.angle_gamma   90.00
#
_symmetry.space_group_name_H-M   'P 1'
#
loop_
_entity.id
_entity.type
_entity.pdbx_description
1 polymer ?
#
loop_
_entity_poly.entity_id
_entity_poly.type
_entity_poly.pdbx_seq_one_letter_code
_entity_poly.pdbx_strand_id
1 'polypeptide(L)'
;AVRGPAERGAGVGFFVTTFDLAFPAGTDVLVSFQFEETNTQPYRALLFRVANVGPQTRFPVPQGILDYNGKNTVAVALWALDNTAVSPSLELAIDAVLDGGVGPIATNNPVWEARS
;
A
#
# COMPACT_ATOMS: atom_id res chain seq x y z
N ALA A 1 -3.30 13.01 -8.95
CA ALA A 1 -1.92 12.56 -8.67
C ALA A 1 -1.16 13.68 -7.96
N VAL A 2 -0.66 13.42 -6.75
CA VAL A 2 0.25 14.33 -6.05
C VAL A 2 1.65 14.05 -6.60
N ARG A 3 2.29 15.04 -7.24
CA ARG A 3 3.62 14.89 -7.84
C ARG A 3 4.71 15.09 -6.79
N GLY A 4 5.61 14.12 -6.61
CA GLY A 4 6.68 14.14 -5.60
C GLY A 4 8.09 14.38 -6.18
N PRO A 5 9.10 14.65 -5.33
CA PRO A 5 10.50 14.86 -5.74
C PRO A 5 11.08 13.73 -6.61
N ALA A 6 10.66 12.47 -6.37
CA ALA A 6 11.08 11.30 -7.14
C ALA A 6 10.66 11.33 -8.62
N GLU A 7 9.72 12.20 -9.02
CA GLU A 7 9.35 12.42 -10.43
C GLU A 7 10.29 13.42 -11.15
N ARG A 8 11.22 14.07 -10.42
CA ARG A 8 12.11 15.12 -10.97
C ARG A 8 13.60 14.75 -10.94
N GLY A 9 13.94 13.53 -10.52
CA GLY A 9 15.32 13.03 -10.40
C GLY A 9 15.57 12.31 -9.08
N ALA A 10 16.84 12.13 -8.70
CA ALA A 10 17.21 11.39 -7.50
C ALA A 10 16.64 12.04 -6.25
N GLY A 11 16.00 11.24 -5.39
CA GLY A 11 15.38 11.75 -4.17
C GLY A 11 14.27 10.86 -3.62
N VAL A 12 13.67 11.30 -2.50
CA VAL A 12 12.58 10.59 -1.83
C VAL A 12 11.30 11.42 -1.89
N GLY A 13 10.20 10.81 -2.33
CA GLY A 13 8.86 11.37 -2.25
C GLY A 13 7.97 10.56 -1.31
N PHE A 14 7.10 11.24 -0.57
CA PHE A 14 6.08 10.61 0.27
C PHE A 14 4.71 10.86 -0.36
N PHE A 15 3.96 9.78 -0.57
CA PHE A 15 2.66 9.79 -1.21
C PHE A 15 1.66 9.20 -0.24
N VAL A 16 0.58 9.92 0.05
CA VAL A 16 -0.47 9.49 0.97
C VAL A 16 -1.80 9.62 0.26
N THR A 17 -2.64 8.59 0.36
CA THR A 17 -4.02 8.62 -0.14
C THR A 17 -4.94 7.82 0.77
N THR A 18 -6.24 8.00 0.57
CA THR A 18 -7.28 7.29 1.32
C THR A 18 -8.23 6.58 0.37
N PHE A 19 -8.80 5.46 0.81
CA PHE A 19 -9.79 4.69 0.08
C PHE A 19 -10.74 4.00 1.06
N ASP A 20 -11.96 3.71 0.62
CA ASP A 20 -12.97 3.04 1.43
C ASP A 20 -13.12 1.58 1.00
N LEU A 21 -13.29 0.68 1.97
CA LEU A 21 -13.63 -0.73 1.74
C LEU A 21 -15.01 -1.04 2.33
N ALA A 22 -15.72 -1.96 1.70
CA ALA A 22 -17.05 -2.42 2.11
C ALA A 22 -17.25 -3.88 1.70
N PHE A 23 -16.43 -4.79 2.21
CA PHE A 23 -16.54 -6.21 1.88
C PHE A 23 -17.79 -6.84 2.51
N PRO A 24 -18.47 -7.77 1.81
CA PRO A 24 -19.66 -8.44 2.34
C PRO A 24 -19.39 -9.13 3.68
N ALA A 25 -20.35 -9.00 4.61
CA ALA A 25 -20.28 -9.74 5.87
C ALA A 25 -20.29 -11.26 5.64
N GLY A 26 -19.60 -11.99 6.49
CA GLY A 26 -19.48 -13.45 6.36
C GLY A 26 -18.57 -13.90 5.22
N THR A 27 -17.68 -13.01 4.76
CA THR A 27 -16.57 -13.36 3.86
C THR A 27 -15.22 -13.06 4.50
N ASP A 28 -14.23 -13.89 4.20
CA ASP A 28 -12.82 -13.63 4.45
C ASP A 28 -12.15 -13.29 3.11
N VAL A 29 -11.80 -12.01 2.94
CA VAL A 29 -11.23 -11.48 1.70
C VAL A 29 -9.72 -11.35 1.87
N LEU A 30 -8.94 -12.06 1.08
CA LEU A 30 -7.49 -11.88 1.03
C LEU A 30 -7.16 -10.74 0.09
N VAL A 31 -6.44 -9.73 0.58
CA VAL A 31 -6.12 -8.52 -0.17
C VAL A 31 -4.62 -8.26 -0.13
N SER A 32 -4.06 -7.85 -1.28
CA SER A 32 -2.67 -7.46 -1.43
C SER A 32 -2.53 -6.08 -2.06
N PHE A 33 -1.50 -5.35 -1.66
CA PHE A 33 -0.95 -4.29 -2.49
C PHE A 33 -0.01 -4.89 -3.52
N GLN A 34 -0.20 -4.56 -4.80
CA GLN A 34 0.59 -5.08 -5.90
C GLN A 34 1.26 -3.93 -6.65
N PHE A 35 2.59 -3.96 -6.70
CA PHE A 35 3.35 -3.13 -7.64
C PHE A 35 3.40 -3.82 -9.00
N GLU A 36 3.46 -3.06 -10.08
CA GLU A 36 3.67 -3.62 -11.42
C GLU A 36 4.91 -4.54 -11.51
N GLU A 37 4.72 -5.70 -12.12
CA GLU A 37 5.77 -6.73 -12.22
C GLU A 37 6.84 -6.41 -13.28
N THR A 38 6.48 -5.61 -14.28
CA THR A 38 7.31 -5.34 -15.45
C THR A 38 8.19 -4.11 -15.30
N ASN A 39 8.08 -3.36 -14.20
CA ASN A 39 8.90 -2.17 -13.99
C ASN A 39 10.30 -2.55 -13.50
N THR A 40 11.29 -2.22 -14.33
CA THR A 40 12.71 -2.48 -14.08
C THR A 40 13.49 -1.23 -13.66
N GLN A 41 12.82 -0.09 -13.46
CA GLN A 41 13.45 1.16 -13.04
C GLN A 41 14.09 1.02 -11.64
N PRO A 42 15.25 1.63 -11.42
CA PRO A 42 15.95 1.53 -10.13
C PRO A 42 15.32 2.47 -9.09
N TYR A 43 14.34 1.96 -8.34
CA TYR A 43 13.76 2.63 -7.19
C TYR A 43 13.63 1.72 -5.98
N ARG A 44 13.43 2.32 -4.80
CA ARG A 44 12.99 1.61 -3.59
C ARG A 44 11.65 2.18 -3.14
N ALA A 45 10.73 1.33 -2.71
CA ALA A 45 9.47 1.76 -2.14
C ALA A 45 9.31 1.19 -0.72
N LEU A 46 8.86 2.03 0.20
CA LEU A 46 8.42 1.63 1.52
C LEU A 46 6.90 1.80 1.58
N LEU A 47 6.19 0.69 1.53
CA LEU A 47 4.79 0.58 1.89
C LEU A 47 4.75 0.09 3.34
N PHE A 48 4.88 0.97 4.34
CA PHE A 48 4.96 0.66 5.79
C PHE A 48 5.27 -0.81 6.13
N ARG A 49 6.40 -1.28 5.56
CA ARG A 49 7.08 -2.57 5.64
C ARG A 49 8.26 -2.46 4.65
N VAL A 50 9.41 -3.00 5.03
CA VAL A 50 10.66 -2.88 4.26
C VAL A 50 10.62 -3.83 3.06
N ALA A 51 10.62 -3.31 1.83
CA ALA A 51 10.86 -4.06 0.61
C ALA A 51 12.19 -3.59 0.02
N ASN A 52 13.27 -4.37 0.19
CA ASN A 52 14.60 -3.94 -0.25
C ASN A 52 15.28 -4.89 -1.25
N VAL A 53 14.68 -6.03 -1.59
CA VAL A 53 15.16 -6.94 -2.65
C VAL A 53 13.95 -7.72 -3.20
N GLY A 54 13.64 -7.57 -4.49
CA GLY A 54 12.64 -8.38 -5.20
C GLY A 54 13.05 -9.87 -5.31
N PRO A 55 12.15 -10.80 -5.71
CA PRO A 55 11.05 -10.63 -6.67
C PRO A 55 9.67 -10.32 -6.06
N GLN A 56 9.60 -9.92 -4.78
CA GLN A 56 8.31 -9.63 -4.16
C GLN A 56 7.70 -8.33 -4.70
N THR A 57 6.67 -8.44 -5.53
CA THR A 57 5.83 -7.32 -6.04
C THR A 57 4.46 -7.28 -5.38
N ARG A 58 4.06 -8.38 -4.71
CA ARG A 58 2.78 -8.57 -4.03
C ARG A 58 2.94 -8.57 -2.51
N PHE A 59 2.11 -7.80 -1.83
CA PHE A 59 2.18 -7.56 -0.40
C PHE A 59 0.81 -7.77 0.26
N PRO A 60 0.53 -8.99 0.76
CA PRO A 60 -0.72 -9.28 1.47
C PRO A 60 -0.84 -8.44 2.74
N VAL A 61 -2.01 -7.85 2.95
CA VAL A 61 -2.33 -7.07 4.16
C VAL A 61 -3.67 -7.57 4.73
N PRO A 62 -3.67 -8.20 5.92
CA PRO A 62 -4.87 -8.79 6.49
C PRO A 62 -5.86 -7.74 7.04
N GLN A 63 -7.10 -8.19 7.22
CA GLN A 63 -8.11 -7.49 8.01
C GLN A 63 -7.58 -7.18 9.43
N GLY A 64 -7.93 -6.02 9.97
CA GLY A 64 -7.45 -5.53 11.27
C GLY A 64 -6.26 -4.59 11.14
N ILE A 65 -5.41 -4.76 10.11
CA ILE A 65 -4.53 -3.69 9.63
C ILE A 65 -5.35 -2.79 8.69
N LEU A 66 -5.99 -3.40 7.70
CA LEU A 66 -7.02 -2.74 6.90
C LEU A 66 -8.36 -2.82 7.62
N ASP A 67 -9.09 -1.71 7.58
CA ASP A 67 -10.51 -1.67 7.91
C ASP A 67 -11.31 -2.11 6.67
N TYR A 68 -11.79 -3.35 6.69
CA TYR A 68 -12.53 -3.95 5.56
C TYR A 68 -13.93 -3.35 5.34
N ASN A 69 -14.41 -2.53 6.28
CA ASN A 69 -15.72 -1.88 6.22
C ASN A 69 -15.63 -0.39 6.60
N GLY A 70 -14.54 0.26 6.20
CA GLY A 70 -14.30 1.65 6.53
C GLY A 70 -13.21 2.31 5.70
N LYS A 71 -12.78 3.48 6.18
CA LYS A 71 -11.80 4.33 5.51
C LYS A 71 -10.39 3.90 5.89
N ASN A 72 -9.57 3.62 4.89
CA ASN A 72 -8.17 3.28 5.02
C ASN A 72 -7.29 4.44 4.53
N THR A 73 -6.10 4.55 5.12
CA THR A 73 -5.05 5.46 4.64
C THR A 73 -3.83 4.63 4.28
N VAL A 74 -3.32 4.81 3.06
CA VAL A 74 -2.06 4.21 2.62
C VAL A 74 -1.05 5.29 2.37
N ALA A 75 0.18 5.04 2.81
CA ALA A 75 1.31 5.93 2.64
C ALA A 75 2.49 5.14 2.07
N VAL A 76 3.12 5.70 1.05
CA VAL A 76 4.25 5.11 0.31
C VAL A 76 5.38 6.11 0.27
N ALA A 77 6.57 5.71 0.74
CA ALA A 77 7.80 6.45 0.46
C ALA A 77 8.47 5.85 -0.77
N LEU A 78 8.68 6.65 -1.82
CA LEU A 78 9.35 6.26 -3.05
C LEU A 78 10.71 6.94 -3.13
N TRP A 79 11.77 6.14 -3.24
CA TRP A 79 13.14 6.60 -3.38
C TRP A 79 13.67 6.29 -4.79
N ALA A 80 13.79 7.33 -5.61
CA ALA A 80 14.47 7.27 -6.91
C ALA A 80 16.00 7.25 -6.68
N LEU A 81 16.67 6.20 -7.18
CA LEU A 81 18.09 5.98 -6.92
C LEU A 81 19.02 6.76 -7.87
N ASP A 82 18.48 7.23 -8.99
CA ASP A 82 19.18 8.03 -9.99
C ASP A 82 18.31 9.19 -10.50
N ASN A 83 18.83 9.94 -11.48
CA ASN A 83 18.16 11.12 -12.03
C ASN A 83 17.06 10.78 -13.06
N THR A 84 16.69 9.51 -13.19
CA THR A 84 15.55 9.09 -14.01
C THR A 84 14.27 9.29 -13.21
N ALA A 85 13.28 9.90 -13.82
CA ALA A 85 11.95 9.98 -13.22
C ALA A 85 11.38 8.57 -13.05
N VAL A 86 10.92 8.25 -11.83
CA VAL A 86 10.30 6.96 -11.51
C VAL A 86 8.82 7.18 -11.20
N SER A 87 7.96 6.37 -11.81
CA SER A 87 6.51 6.47 -11.65
C SER A 87 5.87 5.08 -11.62
N PRO A 88 6.08 4.29 -10.54
CA PRO A 88 5.52 2.95 -10.46
C PRO A 88 4.01 2.99 -10.23
N SER A 89 3.31 1.98 -10.74
CA SER A 89 1.90 1.73 -10.41
C SER A 89 1.78 0.84 -9.16
N LEU A 90 0.75 1.11 -8.36
CA LEU A 90 0.38 0.36 -7.16
C LEU A 90 -1.13 0.17 -7.17
N GLU A 91 -1.58 -1.08 -7.05
CA GLU A 91 -2.99 -1.43 -6.98
C GLU A 91 -3.32 -2.20 -5.69
N LEU A 92 -4.59 -2.14 -5.28
CA LEU A 92 -5.14 -3.00 -4.25
C LEU A 92 -5.86 -4.16 -4.95
N ALA A 93 -5.31 -5.37 -4.83
CA ALA A 93 -5.81 -6.56 -5.51
C ALA A 93 -6.50 -7.50 -4.52
N ILE A 94 -7.63 -8.08 -4.95
CA ILE A 94 -8.28 -9.18 -4.25
C ILE A 94 -7.60 -10.48 -4.69
N ASP A 95 -7.03 -11.21 -3.74
CA ASP A 95 -6.35 -12.49 -3.96
C ASP A 95 -7.33 -13.66 -3.90
N ALA A 96 -8.28 -13.61 -2.95
CA ALA A 96 -9.31 -14.62 -2.78
C ALA A 96 -10.51 -14.05 -2.00
N VAL A 97 -11.67 -14.66 -2.19
CA VAL A 97 -12.87 -14.45 -1.36
C VAL A 97 -13.31 -15.82 -0.88
N LEU A 98 -13.34 -16.00 0.44
CA LEU A 98 -13.73 -17.25 1.08
C LEU A 98 -15.03 -17.03 1.85
N ASP A 99 -15.96 -17.96 1.77
CA ASP A 99 -17.16 -17.95 2.60
C ASP A 99 -16.78 -18.28 4.06
N GLY A 100 -17.30 -17.48 4.99
CA GLY A 100 -16.98 -17.57 6.41
C GLY A 100 -16.10 -16.41 6.88
N GLY A 101 -15.28 -16.66 7.88
CA GLY A 101 -14.46 -15.63 8.53
C GLY A 101 -14.86 -15.37 9.98
N VAL A 102 -13.98 -14.69 10.71
CA VAL A 102 -14.11 -14.51 12.16
C VAL A 102 -15.07 -13.39 12.57
N GLY A 103 -15.77 -12.78 11.61
CA GLY A 103 -16.63 -11.61 11.84
C GLY A 103 -15.84 -10.30 11.91
N PRO A 104 -16.43 -9.22 12.46
CA PRO A 104 -15.75 -7.93 12.56
C PRO A 104 -14.50 -8.01 13.43
N ILE A 105 -13.34 -7.62 12.88
CA ILE A 105 -12.09 -7.49 13.62
C ILE A 105 -11.88 -6.02 14.00
N ALA A 106 -11.64 -5.74 15.28
CA ALA A 106 -11.35 -4.40 15.75
C ALA A 106 -10.00 -3.89 15.20
N THR A 107 -9.97 -2.64 14.76
CA THR A 107 -8.76 -1.94 14.32
C THR A 107 -8.26 -1.02 15.44
N ASN A 108 -6.95 -0.90 15.60
CA ASN A 108 -6.32 0.09 16.49
C ASN A 108 -5.34 0.93 15.68
N ASN A 109 -5.90 1.75 14.79
CA ASN A 109 -5.15 2.62 13.87
C ASN A 109 -5.29 4.08 14.32
N PRO A 110 -4.49 4.56 15.29
CA PRO A 110 -4.55 5.95 15.72
C PRO A 110 -4.25 6.87 14.54
N VAL A 111 -5.00 7.97 14.45
CA VAL A 111 -4.77 8.99 13.43
C VAL A 111 -3.44 9.70 13.67
N TRP A 112 -2.90 10.31 12.63
CA TRP A 112 -1.67 11.10 12.75
C TRP A 112 -1.86 12.25 13.75
N GLU A 113 -0.86 12.41 14.61
CA GLU A 113 -0.74 13.54 15.54
C GLU A 113 0.67 14.12 15.45
N ALA A 114 0.79 15.44 15.63
CA ALA A 114 2.07 16.11 15.64
C ALA A 114 2.93 15.58 16.80
N ARG A 115 4.20 15.26 16.51
CA ARG A 115 5.19 14.86 17.52
C ARG A 115 6.07 16.05 17.84
N SER A 116 6.22 16.35 19.14
CA SER A 116 7.06 17.42 19.71
C SER A 116 8.45 16.93 20.09
#